data_AF-A0A3C0K853-F1
#
_entry.id   AF-A0A3C0K853-F1
#
_cell.length_a   1.000
_cell.length_b   1.000
_cell.length_c   1.000
_cell.angle_alpha   90.00
_cell.angle_beta   90.00
_cell.angle_gamma   90.00
#
_symmetry.space_group_name_H-M   'P 1'
#
loop_
_entity.id
_entity.type
_entity.pdbx_description
1 polymer ?
#
loop_
_entity_poly.entity_id
_entity_poly.type
_entity_poly.pdbx_seq_one_letter_code
_entity_poly.pdbx_strand_id
1 'polypeptide(L)' 'QMALMVKASPEGAGLAFNEIKRLLMLTIDVIVHIQAHAGRRQITGIDFDPQRRRRVAAD' A
#
# COMPACT_ATOMS: atom_id res chain seq x y z
N GLN A 1 0.67 3.70 -6.75
CA GLN A 1 -0.34 4.78 -6.84
C GLN A 1 -0.61 5.44 -5.49
N MET A 2 -0.91 4.70 -4.42
CA MET A 2 -1.21 5.29 -3.10
C MET A 2 -0.18 6.30 -2.58
N ALA A 3 1.13 5.99 -2.66
CA ALA A 3 2.17 6.92 -2.19
C ALA A 3 2.20 8.24 -2.97
N LEU A 4 1.87 8.21 -4.26
CA LEU A 4 1.77 9.42 -5.09
C LEU A 4 0.52 10.23 -4.71
N MET A 5 -0.59 9.56 -4.42
CA MET A 5 -1.83 10.21 -3.96
C MET A 5 -1.63 10.92 -2.61
N VAL A 6 -0.96 10.26 -1.65
CA VAL A 6 -0.60 10.88 -0.37
C VAL A 6 0.33 12.07 -0.59
N LYS A 7 1.36 11.93 -1.42
CA LYS A 7 2.30 13.03 -1.69
C LYS A 7 1.64 14.26 -2.33
N ALA A 8 0.55 14.05 -3.08
CA ALA A 8 -0.22 15.13 -3.69
C ALA A 8 -1.23 15.79 -2.74
N SER A 9 -1.51 15.20 -1.57
CA SER A 9 -2.39 15.80 -0.57
C SER A 9 -1.67 16.88 0.23
N PRO A 10 -2.38 17.90 0.76
CA PRO A 10 -1.78 18.91 1.64
C PRO A 10 -1.05 18.29 2.84
N GLU A 11 -1.64 17.27 3.45
CA GLU A 11 -1.12 16.58 4.64
C GLU A 11 0.15 15.76 4.33
N GLY A 12 0.23 15.18 3.13
CA GLY A 12 1.37 14.36 2.71
C GLY A 12 2.46 15.10 1.94
N ALA A 13 2.23 16.35 1.53
CA ALA A 13 3.18 17.15 0.75
C ALA A 13 4.54 17.31 1.45
N GLY A 14 4.54 17.40 2.79
CA GLY A 14 5.76 17.54 3.60
C GLY A 14 6.56 16.26 3.82
N LEU A 15 5.96 15.08 3.62
CA LEU A 15 6.62 13.80 3.91
C LEU A 15 7.54 13.35 2.77
N ALA A 16 8.70 12.77 3.10
CA ALA A 16 9.54 12.12 2.12
C ALA A 16 8.82 10.89 1.54
N PHE A 17 9.08 10.57 0.26
CA PHE A 17 8.39 9.48 -0.41
C PHE A 17 8.59 8.11 0.28
N ASN A 18 9.76 7.89 0.89
CA ASN A 18 10.04 6.69 1.66
C ASN A 18 9.30 6.64 3.01
N GLU A 19 9.07 7.78 3.66
CA GLU A 19 8.25 7.86 4.88
C GLU A 19 6.79 7.50 4.58
N ILE A 20 6.25 8.02 3.48
CA ILE A 20 4.90 7.67 3.00
C ILE A 20 4.80 6.16 2.75
N LYS A 21 5.78 5.57 2.06
CA LYS A 21 5.81 4.11 1.84
C LYS A 21 5.83 3.34 3.16
N ARG A 22 6.65 3.76 4.13
CA ARG A 22 6.73 3.12 5.45
C ARG A 22 5.40 3.19 6.18
N LEU A 23 4.74 4.35 6.21
CA LEU A 23 3.41 4.51 6.82
C LEU A 23 2.35 3.63 6.15
N LEU A 24 2.37 3.54 4.82
CA LEU A 24 1.47 2.65 4.08
C LEU A 24 1.73 1.17 4.43
N MET A 25 2.98 0.73 4.54
CA MET A 25 3.32 -0.65 4.93
C MET A 25 3.00 -0.96 6.39
N LEU A 26 3.04 0.03 7.28
CA LEU A 26 2.63 -0.14 8.67
C LEU A 26 1.10 -0.19 8.81
N THR A 27 0.34 0.44 7.93
CA THR A 27 -1.12 0.56 8.05
C THR A 27 -1.88 -0.50 7.24
N ILE A 28 -1.36 -0.88 6.08
CA ILE A 28 -2.03 -1.78 5.14
C ILE A 28 -1.49 -3.19 5.34
N ASP A 29 -2.33 -4.07 5.87
CA ASP A 29 -1.95 -5.47 6.12
C ASP A 29 -2.17 -6.36 4.89
N VAL A 30 -3.22 -6.13 4.10
CA VAL A 30 -3.60 -6.97 2.94
C VAL A 30 -3.89 -6.10 1.72
N ILE A 31 -3.35 -6.48 0.56
CA ILE A 31 -3.71 -5.90 -0.73
C ILE A 31 -4.29 -7.00 -1.61
N VAL A 32 -5.53 -6.82 -2.06
CA VAL A 32 -6.19 -7.70 -3.03
C VAL A 32 -6.18 -7.02 -4.39
N HIS A 33 -5.51 -7.63 -5.37
CA HIS A 33 -5.54 -7.18 -6.75
C HIS A 33 -6.76 -7.79 -7.45
N ILE A 34 -7.61 -6.93 -8.00
CA ILE A 34 -8.81 -7.33 -8.76
C ILE A 34 -8.61 -6.92 -10.21
N GLN A 35 -8.74 -7.90 -11.11
CA GLN A 35 -8.79 -7.65 -12.55
C GLN A 35 -10.24 -7.71 -13.02
N ALA A 36 -10.63 -6.75 -13.86
CA ALA A 36 -11.87 -6.79 -14.62
C ALA A 36 -11.56 -7.03 -16.10
N HIS A 37 -11.99 -8.16 -16.65
CA HIS A 37 -11.80 -8.50 -18.05
C HIS A 37 -13.02 -9.26 -18.59
N ALA A 38 -13.45 -8.92 -19.82
CA ALA A 38 -14.60 -9.52 -20.49
C ALA A 38 -15.88 -9.60 -19.61
N GLY A 39 -16.19 -8.53 -18.87
CA GLY A 39 -17.37 -8.46 -18.00
C GLY A 39 -17.26 -9.28 -16.70
N ARG A 40 -16.12 -9.94 -16.45
CA ARG A 40 -15.87 -10.71 -15.22
C ARG A 40 -14.87 -9.98 -14.33
N ARG A 41 -15.03 -10.14 -13.02
CA ARG A 41 -14.07 -9.68 -12.01
C ARG A 41 -13.47 -10.88 -11.31
N GLN A 42 -12.15 -10.88 -11.16
CA GLN A 42 -11.43 -11.97 -10.52
C GLN A 42 -10.30 -11.42 -9.66
N ILE A 43 -10.05 -12.09 -8.53
CA ILE A 43 -8.86 -11.83 -7.72
C ILE A 43 -7.67 -12.42 -8.49
N THR A 44 -6.66 -11.61 -8.75
CA THR A 44 -5.45 -12.00 -9.49
C THR A 44 -4.19 -11.97 -8.63
N GLY A 45 -4.29 -11.44 -7.41
CA GLY A 45 -3.20 -11.45 -6.46
C GLY A 45 -3.68 -11.06 -5.06
N ILE A 46 -3.04 -11.63 -4.05
CA ILE A 46 -3.16 -11.23 -2.66
C ILE A 46 -1.75 -11.03 -2.14
N ASP A 47 -1.37 -9.80 -1.83
CA ASP A 47 -0.15 -9.51 -1.08
C ASP A 47 -0.52 -9.45 0.40
N PHE A 48 -0.07 -10.45 1.14
CA PHE A 48 -0.21 -10.53 2.58
C PHE A 48 1.04 -11.20 3.15
N ASP A 49 1.72 -10.49 4.05
CA ASP A 49 2.81 -11.04 4.84
C ASP A 49 2.66 -10.56 6.29
N PRO A 50 2.22 -11.44 7.22
CA PRO A 50 1.96 -11.05 8.60
C PRO A 50 3.22 -10.65 9.38
N GLN A 51 4.40 -11.00 8.87
CA GLN A 51 5.68 -10.64 9.49
C GLN A 51 6.23 -9.32 8.94
N ARG A 52 5.68 -8.80 7.83
CA ARG A 52 6.13 -7.54 7.21
C ARG A 52 6.02 -6.36 8.17
N ARG A 53 4.88 -6.17 8.83
CA ARG A 53 4.70 -5.09 9.81
C ARG A 53 5.73 -5.16 10.95
N ARG A 54 6.02 -6.36 11.44
CA ARG A 54 6.99 -6.56 12.54
C ARG A 54 8.40 -6.16 12.12
N ARG A 55 8.82 -6.51 10.90
CA ARG A 55 10.13 -6.11 10.37
C ARG A 55 10.20 -4.60 10.16
N VAL A 56 9.19 -4.01 9.52
CA VAL A 56 9.14 -2.55 9.25
C VAL A 56 9.08 -1.72 10.54
N ALA A 57 8.50 -2.25 11.63
CA ALA A 57 8.46 -1.58 12.91
C ALA A 57 9.78 -1.68 13.71
N ALA A 58 10.64 -2.65 13.38
CA ALA A 58 11.93 -2.85 14.04
C ALA A 58 13.07 -2.02 13.39
N ASP A 59 12.85 -1.53 12.17
CA ASP A 59 13.71 -0.60 11.41
C ASP A 59 13.33 0.87 11.67
#